data_AF-A0A170W7K0-F1
#
_entry.id   AF-A0A170W7K0-F1
#
_cell.length_a   1.000
_cell.length_b   1.000
_cell.length_c   1.000
_cell.angle_alpha   90.00
_cell.angle_beta   90.00
_cell.angle_gamma   90.00
#
_symmetry.space_group_name_H-M   'P 1'
#
loop_
_entity.id
_entity.type
_entity.pdbx_description
1 polymer ?
#
loop_
_entity_poly.entity_id
_entity_poly.type
_entity_poly.pdbx_seq_one_letter_code
_entity_poly.pdbx_strand_id
1 'polypeptide(L)'
;LFLDSVGSVDVATRVAMVRFFNSQNLLVNFTEHTRTLRLYPRPVVALQINSFLRSRPRITPFLQKFARIQAVEFLAEWSLTPSNVAFLRVQTGVCDPAQIGDKAKWFNHQVEPITFRVWDETSSLATALNYLPQQEQPTDESGSDSEGADSTSSSYS
;
A
#
# COMPACT_ATOMS: atom_id res chain seq x y z
N LEU A 1 -11.90 -12.60 10.75
CA LEU A 1 -11.08 -11.70 11.61
C LEU A 1 -10.22 -10.90 10.67
N PHE A 2 -10.75 -9.74 10.29
CA PHE A 2 -10.19 -8.90 9.23
C PHE A 2 -8.87 -8.30 9.71
N LEU A 3 -7.93 -8.10 8.79
CA LEU A 3 -6.89 -7.08 8.92
C LEU A 3 -7.47 -5.88 9.68
N ASP A 4 -6.78 -5.34 10.69
CA ASP A 4 -7.16 -4.05 11.28
C ASP A 4 -7.46 -3.08 10.13
N SER A 5 -8.57 -2.34 10.24
CA SER A 5 -9.15 -1.57 9.12
C SER A 5 -8.11 -0.77 8.33
N VAL A 6 -7.15 -0.19 9.05
CA VAL A 6 -6.01 0.57 8.50
C VAL A 6 -5.06 -0.29 7.65
N GLY A 7 -4.71 -1.50 8.10
CA GLY A 7 -3.84 -2.42 7.37
C GLY A 7 -4.48 -2.94 6.08
N SER A 8 -5.79 -3.22 6.14
CA SER A 8 -6.59 -3.62 4.98
C SER A 8 -6.64 -2.53 3.91
N VAL A 9 -6.88 -1.29 4.34
CA VAL A 9 -6.98 -0.12 3.45
C VAL A 9 -5.65 0.17 2.74
N ASP A 10 -4.50 0.07 3.43
CA ASP A 10 -3.17 0.25 2.82
C ASP A 10 -2.91 -0.79 1.71
N VAL A 11 -3.19 -2.07 1.99
CA VAL A 11 -3.07 -3.13 0.98
C VAL A 11 -4.03 -2.89 -0.19
N ALA A 12 -5.30 -2.62 0.07
CA ALA A 12 -6.30 -2.36 -0.96
C ALA A 12 -5.91 -1.17 -1.85
N THR A 13 -5.35 -0.11 -1.27
CA THR A 13 -4.85 1.06 -1.99
C THR A 13 -3.72 0.68 -2.94
N ARG A 14 -2.75 -0.12 -2.48
CA ARG A 14 -1.63 -0.60 -3.31
C ARG A 14 -2.14 -1.45 -4.48
N VAL A 15 -3.08 -2.36 -4.21
CA VAL A 15 -3.71 -3.20 -5.24
C VAL A 15 -4.42 -2.34 -6.28
N ALA A 16 -5.19 -1.35 -5.82
CA ALA A 16 -5.89 -0.42 -6.70
C ALA A 16 -4.91 0.36 -7.60
N MET A 17 -3.79 0.84 -7.06
CA MET A 17 -2.76 1.53 -7.84
C MET A 17 -2.15 0.63 -8.92
N VAL A 18 -1.77 -0.60 -8.58
CA VAL A 18 -1.19 -1.55 -9.55
C VAL A 18 -2.20 -1.85 -10.66
N ARG A 19 -3.47 -2.10 -10.32
CA ARG A 19 -4.54 -2.34 -11.29
C ARG A 19 -4.84 -1.13 -12.17
N PHE A 20 -4.85 0.06 -11.58
CA PHE A 20 -5.06 1.30 -12.31
C PHE A 20 -3.98 1.47 -13.38
N PHE A 21 -2.70 1.41 -13.03
CA PHE A 21 -1.62 1.52 -14.00
C PHE A 21 -1.62 0.37 -15.01
N ASN A 22 -2.01 -0.84 -14.62
CA ASN A 22 -2.15 -1.99 -15.50
C ASN A 22 -3.47 -2.02 -16.31
N SER A 23 -4.18 -0.89 -16.41
CA SER A 23 -5.39 -0.81 -17.24
C SER A 23 -5.08 -0.56 -18.72
N GLN A 24 -6.01 -0.95 -19.59
CA GLN A 24 -5.90 -0.85 -21.07
C GLN A 24 -5.58 0.57 -21.57
N ASN A 25 -6.12 1.59 -20.90
CA ASN A 25 -5.93 2.98 -21.30
C ASN A 25 -4.71 3.66 -20.63
N LEU A 26 -3.97 2.92 -19.79
CA LEU A 26 -2.72 3.39 -19.18
C LEU A 26 -1.56 2.48 -19.62
N LEU A 27 -0.83 1.90 -18.68
CA LEU A 27 0.49 1.29 -18.88
C LEU A 27 0.43 -0.23 -19.09
N VAL A 28 -0.73 -0.84 -19.31
CA VAL A 28 -0.76 -2.29 -19.59
C VAL A 28 0.14 -2.61 -20.79
N ASN A 29 0.97 -3.65 -20.66
CA ASN A 29 1.94 -4.09 -21.66
C ASN A 29 2.94 -3.01 -22.11
N PHE A 30 3.16 -1.94 -21.34
CA PHE A 30 4.13 -0.91 -21.72
C PHE A 30 5.57 -1.45 -21.87
N THR A 31 5.91 -2.53 -21.15
CA THR A 31 7.21 -3.22 -21.27
C THR A 31 7.46 -3.80 -22.66
N GLU A 32 6.43 -4.20 -23.40
CA GLU A 32 6.53 -4.65 -24.80
C GLU A 32 6.96 -3.52 -25.74
N HIS A 33 6.78 -2.27 -25.31
CA HIS A 33 7.20 -1.06 -26.00
C HIS A 33 8.44 -0.42 -25.36
N THR A 34 9.12 -1.09 -24.44
CA THR A 34 10.31 -0.59 -23.78
C THR A 34 11.55 -1.24 -24.37
N ARG A 35 12.48 -0.44 -24.87
CA ARG A 35 13.79 -0.92 -25.34
C ARG A 35 14.80 -0.82 -24.21
N THR A 36 15.48 -1.91 -23.90
CA THR A 36 16.66 -1.88 -23.03
C THR A 36 17.86 -1.35 -23.81
N LEU A 37 18.45 -0.25 -23.34
CA LEU A 37 19.64 0.37 -23.92
C LEU A 37 20.92 -0.22 -23.32
N ARG A 38 20.90 -0.52 -22.02
CA ARG A 38 22.02 -1.11 -21.27
C ARG A 38 21.47 -1.86 -20.07
N LEU A 39 22.11 -2.98 -19.69
CA LEU A 39 21.74 -3.75 -18.50
C LEU A 39 22.66 -3.50 -17.29
N TYR A 40 23.97 -3.34 -17.50
CA TYR A 40 24.96 -3.29 -16.41
C TYR A 40 25.85 -2.04 -16.46
N PRO A 41 26.33 -1.52 -15.31
CA PRO A 41 26.00 -1.92 -13.93
C PRO A 41 24.62 -1.44 -13.42
N ARG A 42 23.94 -0.56 -14.17
CA ARG A 42 22.55 -0.17 -13.91
C ARG A 42 21.76 -0.29 -15.20
N PRO A 43 20.54 -0.86 -15.18
CA PRO A 43 19.67 -0.86 -16.33
C PRO A 43 19.37 0.57 -16.78
N VAL A 44 19.32 0.75 -18.10
CA VAL A 44 18.84 1.97 -18.75
C VAL A 44 17.91 1.53 -19.86
N VAL A 45 16.71 2.08 -19.87
CA VAL A 45 15.70 1.76 -20.86
C VAL A 45 15.17 3.01 -21.54
N ALA A 46 14.48 2.83 -22.65
CA ALA A 46 13.74 3.88 -23.32
C ALA A 46 12.36 3.36 -23.70
N LEU A 47 11.31 4.02 -23.22
CA LEU A 47 9.95 3.73 -23.67
C LEU A 47 9.76 4.27 -25.08
N GLN A 48 9.38 3.40 -26.02
CA GLN A 48 9.11 3.78 -27.40
C GLN A 48 7.72 4.43 -27.47
N ILE A 49 7.63 5.72 -27.10
CA ILE A 49 6.36 6.45 -26.93
C ILE A 49 5.41 6.29 -28.12
N ASN A 50 5.89 6.42 -29.35
CA ASN A 50 5.02 6.31 -30.53
C ASN A 50 4.49 4.88 -30.74
N SER A 51 5.30 3.87 -30.40
CA SER A 51 4.89 2.46 -30.45
C SER A 51 3.82 2.20 -29.37
N PHE A 52 4.11 2.64 -28.15
CA PHE A 52 3.22 2.51 -27.00
C PHE A 52 1.87 3.20 -27.20
N LEU A 53 1.86 4.47 -27.62
CA LEU A 53 0.62 5.21 -27.80
C LEU A 53 -0.26 4.60 -28.91
N ARG A 54 0.35 4.05 -29.97
CA ARG A 54 -0.39 3.38 -31.05
C ARG A 54 -1.03 2.05 -30.61
N SER A 55 -0.54 1.40 -29.56
CA SER A 55 -1.16 0.17 -29.04
C SER A 55 -2.36 0.44 -28.14
N ARG A 56 -2.69 1.70 -27.84
CA ARG A 56 -3.78 2.05 -26.91
C ARG A 56 -5.11 2.11 -27.64
N PRO A 57 -6.20 1.58 -27.06
CA PRO A 57 -7.54 1.73 -27.63
C PRO A 57 -7.98 3.19 -27.73
N ARG A 58 -7.58 4.03 -26.76
CA ARG A 58 -7.87 5.46 -26.73
C ARG A 58 -6.65 6.24 -26.26
N ILE A 59 -6.21 7.20 -27.08
CA ILE A 59 -5.13 8.12 -26.74
C ILE A 59 -5.75 9.41 -26.20
N THR A 60 -5.55 9.69 -24.91
CA THR A 60 -6.00 10.93 -24.28
C THR A 60 -4.85 11.92 -24.16
N PRO A 61 -5.12 13.25 -24.07
CA PRO A 61 -4.08 14.25 -23.79
C PRO A 61 -3.32 13.96 -22.49
N PHE A 62 -4.02 13.41 -21.49
CA PHE A 62 -3.40 12.93 -20.26
C PHE A 62 -2.39 11.83 -20.56
N LEU A 63 -2.78 10.76 -21.26
CA LEU A 63 -1.90 9.63 -21.56
C LEU A 63 -0.68 10.05 -22.38
N GLN A 64 -0.85 10.99 -23.33
CA GLN A 64 0.26 11.54 -24.09
C GLN A 64 1.30 12.21 -23.19
N LYS A 65 0.87 13.02 -22.22
CA LYS A 65 1.79 13.68 -21.28
C LYS A 65 2.36 12.67 -20.27
N PHE A 66 1.48 11.85 -19.70
CA PHE A 66 1.80 10.87 -18.68
C PHE A 66 2.85 9.87 -19.15
N ALA A 67 2.75 9.31 -20.37
CA ALA A 67 3.71 8.35 -20.89
C ALA A 67 5.14 8.92 -21.06
N ARG A 68 5.30 10.25 -21.09
CA ARG A 68 6.58 10.93 -21.33
C ARG A 68 7.27 11.41 -20.05
N ILE A 69 6.68 11.17 -18.88
CA ILE A 69 7.29 11.61 -17.62
C ILE A 69 8.39 10.64 -17.19
N GLN A 70 9.38 11.16 -16.48
CA GLN A 70 10.50 10.37 -15.95
C GLN A 70 10.05 9.19 -15.08
N ALA A 71 8.96 9.35 -14.32
CA ALA A 71 8.45 8.28 -13.46
C ALA A 71 8.01 7.03 -14.24
N VAL A 72 7.53 7.18 -15.48
CA VAL A 72 7.18 6.04 -16.34
C VAL A 72 8.44 5.33 -16.85
N GLU A 73 9.50 6.07 -17.15
CA GLU A 73 10.80 5.46 -17.48
C GLU A 73 11.40 4.72 -16.28
N PHE A 74 11.35 5.30 -15.08
CA PHE A 74 11.79 4.58 -13.86
C PHE A 74 10.97 3.31 -13.59
N LEU A 75 9.66 3.35 -13.82
CA LEU A 75 8.83 2.16 -13.74
C LEU A 75 9.24 1.12 -14.80
N ALA A 76 9.61 1.56 -16.01
CA ALA A 76 10.08 0.69 -17.09
C ALA A 76 11.41 -0.01 -16.70
N GLU A 77 12.36 0.73 -16.12
CA GLU A 77 13.62 0.17 -15.61
C GLU A 77 13.36 -0.84 -14.51
N TRP A 78 12.53 -0.50 -13.53
CA TRP A 78 12.19 -1.38 -12.41
C TRP A 78 11.46 -2.64 -12.86
N SER A 79 10.64 -2.56 -13.91
CA SER A 79 9.90 -3.69 -14.45
C SER A 79 10.78 -4.76 -15.11
N LEU A 80 12.07 -4.48 -15.37
CA LEU A 80 13.02 -5.50 -15.82
C LEU A 80 13.31 -6.53 -14.71
N THR A 81 13.35 -6.08 -13.46
CA THR A 81 13.64 -6.92 -12.28
C THR A 81 12.78 -6.46 -11.09
N PRO A 82 11.46 -6.69 -11.13
CA PRO A 82 10.56 -6.27 -10.05
C PRO A 82 10.91 -7.01 -8.75
N SER A 83 11.12 -6.25 -7.67
CA SER A 83 11.49 -6.79 -6.35
C SER A 83 10.36 -6.74 -5.32
N ASN A 84 9.22 -6.12 -5.67
CA ASN A 84 8.09 -5.97 -4.76
C ASN A 84 7.14 -7.17 -4.89
N VAL A 85 7.00 -7.94 -3.81
CA VAL A 85 6.15 -9.14 -3.77
C VAL A 85 4.67 -8.82 -3.97
N ALA A 86 4.17 -7.73 -3.39
CA ALA A 86 2.77 -7.33 -3.55
C ALA A 86 2.44 -7.02 -5.02
N PHE A 87 3.32 -6.30 -5.72
CA PHE A 87 3.19 -6.03 -7.16
C PHE A 87 3.15 -7.32 -7.97
N LEU A 88 4.09 -8.25 -7.74
CA LEU A 88 4.15 -9.54 -8.43
C LEU A 88 2.87 -10.36 -8.24
N ARG A 89 2.37 -10.43 -6.99
CA ARG A 89 1.12 -11.13 -6.67
C ARG A 89 -0.08 -10.54 -7.41
N VAL A 90 -0.21 -9.21 -7.42
CA VAL A 90 -1.28 -8.53 -8.14
C VAL A 90 -1.20 -8.79 -9.66
N GLN A 91 0.02 -8.81 -10.23
CA GLN A 91 0.20 -9.15 -11.65
C GLN A 91 -0.21 -10.58 -11.98
N THR A 92 -0.04 -11.53 -11.06
CA THR A 92 -0.52 -12.92 -11.22
C THR A 92 -2.01 -13.10 -10.95
N GLY A 93 -2.76 -12.03 -10.68
CA GLY A 93 -4.20 -12.06 -10.46
C GLY A 93 -4.62 -12.31 -9.01
N VAL A 94 -3.68 -12.34 -8.05
CA VAL A 94 -4.02 -12.40 -6.63
C VAL A 94 -4.69 -11.09 -6.22
N CYS A 95 -5.86 -11.21 -5.59
CA CYS A 95 -6.70 -10.07 -5.19
C CYS A 95 -6.95 -9.99 -3.69
N ASP A 96 -6.69 -11.08 -2.96
CA ASP A 96 -6.91 -11.15 -1.52
C ASP A 96 -5.87 -10.28 -0.78
N PRO A 97 -6.29 -9.23 -0.04
CA PRO A 97 -5.39 -8.39 0.73
C PRO A 97 -4.53 -9.17 1.73
N ALA A 98 -5.06 -10.25 2.32
CA ALA A 98 -4.31 -11.07 3.27
C ALA A 98 -3.13 -11.80 2.59
N GLN A 99 -3.28 -12.17 1.32
CA GLN A 99 -2.23 -12.81 0.53
C GLN A 99 -1.27 -11.81 -0.10
N ILE A 100 -1.72 -10.59 -0.40
CA ILE A 100 -0.90 -9.59 -1.10
C ILE A 100 0.11 -8.94 -0.16
N GLY A 101 -0.21 -8.85 1.13
CA GLY A 101 0.62 -8.17 2.09
C GLY A 101 2.11 -8.54 2.04
N ASP A 102 2.98 -7.51 1.96
CA ASP A 102 4.44 -7.61 1.89
C ASP A 102 5.16 -7.14 3.19
N LYS A 103 4.39 -6.78 4.24
CA LYS A 103 4.91 -6.33 5.54
C LYS A 103 4.43 -7.21 6.68
N ALA A 104 5.30 -7.46 7.65
CA ALA A 104 5.01 -8.27 8.84
C ALA A 104 3.70 -7.87 9.54
N LYS A 105 3.44 -6.56 9.69
CA LYS A 105 2.20 -6.04 10.30
C LYS A 105 0.91 -6.52 9.63
N TRP A 106 0.94 -6.91 8.36
CA TRP A 106 -0.26 -7.31 7.62
C TRP A 106 -0.57 -8.81 7.70
N PHE A 107 0.42 -9.65 7.96
CA PHE A 107 0.23 -11.09 8.17
C PHE A 107 0.57 -11.54 9.60
N ASN A 108 0.79 -10.60 10.52
CA ASN A 108 1.12 -10.90 11.93
C ASN A 108 0.10 -11.84 12.57
N HIS A 109 -1.17 -11.71 12.21
CA HIS A 109 -2.25 -12.60 12.68
C HIS A 109 -2.12 -14.06 12.21
N GLN A 110 -1.28 -14.33 11.22
CA GLN A 110 -1.00 -15.67 10.68
C GLN A 110 0.28 -16.28 11.25
N VAL A 111 1.07 -15.50 11.99
CA VAL A 111 2.37 -15.93 12.52
C VAL A 111 2.20 -16.33 13.99
N GLU A 112 2.80 -17.47 14.35
CA GLU A 112 2.87 -17.89 15.75
C GLU A 112 3.84 -16.96 16.51
N PRO A 113 3.39 -16.28 17.58
CA PRO A 113 4.28 -15.43 18.36
C PRO A 113 5.27 -16.30 19.15
N ILE A 114 6.56 -16.08 18.93
CA ILE A 114 7.62 -16.72 19.74
C ILE A 114 7.89 -15.82 20.94
N THR A 115 7.56 -16.29 22.13
CA THR A 115 7.81 -15.57 23.38
C THR A 115 9.18 -15.97 23.94
N PHE A 116 10.03 -14.96 24.16
CA PHE A 116 11.30 -15.15 24.86
C PHE A 116 11.16 -14.62 26.28
N ARG A 117 11.44 -15.47 27.27
CA ARG A 117 11.51 -15.03 28.65
C ARG A 117 12.82 -14.27 28.87
N VAL A 118 12.73 -12.96 29.07
CA VAL A 118 13.92 -12.07 29.20
C VAL A 118 14.34 -11.86 30.66
N TRP A 119 13.55 -12.35 31.61
CA TRP A 119 13.81 -12.20 33.05
C TRP A 119 13.68 -13.54 33.79
N ASP A 120 14.50 -13.69 34.83
CA ASP A 120 14.42 -14.81 35.75
C ASP A 120 13.18 -14.70 36.66
N GLU A 121 12.55 -15.82 37.02
CA GLU A 121 11.43 -15.89 37.99
C GLU A 121 11.82 -15.21 39.32
N THR A 122 13.09 -15.31 39.70
CA THR A 122 13.65 -14.77 40.94
C THR A 122 14.19 -13.35 40.80
N SER A 123 14.04 -12.72 39.63
CA SER A 123 14.49 -11.34 39.42
C SER A 123 13.64 -10.35 40.19
N SER A 124 14.24 -9.22 40.59
CA SER A 124 13.52 -8.11 41.22
C SER A 124 12.39 -7.56 40.35
N LEU A 125 12.50 -7.68 39.02
CA LEU A 125 11.46 -7.30 38.07
C LEU A 125 10.25 -8.23 38.15
N ALA A 126 10.46 -9.54 38.25
CA ALA A 126 9.37 -10.52 38.41
C ALA A 126 8.57 -10.25 39.69
N THR A 127 9.27 -9.97 40.78
CA THR A 127 8.65 -9.56 42.05
C THR A 127 7.84 -8.28 41.87
N ALA A 128 8.41 -7.25 41.24
CA ALA A 128 7.71 -5.97 41.01
C ALA A 128 6.46 -6.10 40.12
N LEU A 129 6.49 -6.92 39.07
CA LEU A 129 5.32 -7.18 38.21
C LEU A 129 4.16 -7.83 38.98
N ASN A 130 4.44 -8.73 39.93
CA ASN A 130 3.41 -9.37 40.75
C ASN A 130 2.70 -8.39 41.70
N TYR A 131 3.31 -7.25 42.00
CA TYR A 131 2.73 -6.20 42.84
C TYR A 131 2.12 -5.04 42.03
N LEU A 132 2.18 -5.06 40.70
CA LEU A 132 1.46 -4.08 39.90
C LEU A 132 -0.05 -4.36 40.00
N PRO A 133 -0.87 -3.39 40.41
CA PRO A 133 -2.31 -3.54 40.34
C PRO A 133 -2.71 -3.78 38.89
N GLN A 134 -3.57 -4.77 38.65
CA GLN A 134 -4.17 -4.98 37.33
C GLN A 134 -4.89 -3.69 36.94
N GLN A 135 -4.30 -2.94 36.01
CA GLN A 135 -4.88 -1.71 35.52
C GLN A 135 -6.07 -2.12 34.63
N GLU A 136 -7.28 -2.02 35.17
CA GLU A 136 -8.51 -2.24 34.40
C GLU A 136 -8.47 -1.36 33.14
N GLN A 137 -8.81 -1.96 31.99
CA GLN A 137 -8.90 -1.24 30.72
C GLN A 137 -9.87 -0.06 30.89
N PRO A 138 -9.53 1.17 30.44
CA PRO A 138 -10.47 2.27 30.50
C PRO A 138 -11.62 1.99 29.54
N THR A 139 -12.79 1.69 30.09
CA THR A 139 -14.08 1.71 29.38
C THR A 139 -14.33 3.12 28.86
N ASP A 140 -14.42 3.25 27.53
CA ASP A 140 -14.75 4.45 26.76
C ASP A 140 -16.23 4.84 26.90
N GLU A 141 -16.67 5.08 28.13
CA GLU A 141 -18.03 5.48 28.44
C GLU A 141 -18.00 6.91 28.99
N SER A 142 -17.91 7.91 28.10
CA SER A 142 -18.22 9.30 28.45
C SER A 142 -18.79 10.11 27.29
N GLY A 143 -20.08 10.42 27.41
CA GLY A 143 -20.56 11.78 27.10
C GLY A 143 -21.65 11.89 26.05
N SER A 144 -22.87 11.47 26.40
CA SER A 144 -24.12 11.72 25.69
C SER A 144 -24.49 13.22 25.58
N ASP A 145 -24.91 13.61 24.39
CA ASP A 145 -25.81 14.67 23.91
C ASP A 145 -26.20 15.87 24.80
N SER A 146 -26.06 17.07 24.22
CA SER A 146 -26.96 18.19 24.49
C SER A 146 -27.30 18.93 23.19
N GLU A 147 -28.50 18.63 22.72
CA GLU A 147 -29.27 19.38 21.73
C GLU A 147 -29.59 20.80 22.22
N GLY A 148 -29.62 21.75 21.27
CA GLY A 148 -30.42 22.96 21.38
C GLY A 148 -29.67 24.28 21.64
N ALA A 149 -29.42 25.05 20.58
CA ALA A 149 -29.79 26.47 20.55
C ALA A 149 -29.78 27.00 19.11
N ASP A 150 -30.93 27.53 18.73
CA ASP A 150 -31.29 28.06 17.43
C ASP A 150 -30.50 29.31 17.01
N SER A 151 -30.41 29.46 15.69
CA SER A 151 -30.53 30.70 14.91
C SER A 151 -29.60 31.88 15.22
N THR A 152 -28.81 32.27 14.22
CA THR A 152 -28.85 33.66 13.71
C THR A 152 -28.37 33.73 12.26
N SER A 153 -29.21 34.38 11.45
CA SER A 153 -29.01 34.78 10.05
C SER A 153 -27.90 35.83 9.89
N SER A 154 -27.21 35.84 8.75
CA SER A 154 -27.28 36.90 7.70
C SER A 154 -25.99 37.10 6.89
N SER A 155 -26.10 36.85 5.58
CA SER A 155 -25.77 37.71 4.42
C SER A 155 -24.36 38.28 4.13
N TYR A 156 -23.89 37.90 2.93
CA TYR A 156 -23.08 38.56 1.87
C TYR A 156 -21.72 39.24 2.14
N SER A 157 -20.71 38.85 1.36
CA SER A 157 -20.21 39.59 0.17
C SER A 157 -19.41 38.65 -0.72
#